data_AF-A0A5N8TAZ6-F1
#
_entry.id   AF-A0A5N8TAZ6-F1
#
_cell.length_a   1.000
_cell.length_b   1.000
_cell.length_c   1.000
_cell.angle_alpha   90.00
_cell.angle_beta   90.00
_cell.angle_gamma   90.00
#
_symmetry.space_group_name_H-M   'P 1'
#
loop_
_entity.id
_entity.type
_entity.pdbx_description
1 polymer ?
#
loop_
_entity_poly.entity_id
_entity_poly.type
_entity_poly.pdbx_seq_one_letter_code
_entity_poly.pdbx_strand_id
1 'polypeptide(L)'
;MTDREKISALLDGELVDTAVIHEIERDDNAQQAWGSFSTIRDVMRGEAPSSLQWNIADSVASALEAEPAYQGDHLDNNVLPMHEAQPRPEKARRHLPGWLQQLTQVSVAACVSLAVIVGVQQYNQSDASSPVASTQTQPPVLETIPFAGAAEPVSLSRDDLRATPSEAELMEQRRRVNAMLKDYELQLRLNKDRLSNHQTMAPSTSSNNQ
;
A
#
# COMPACT_ATOMS: atom_id res chain seq x y z
N MET A 1 -15.62 -1.21 -35.10
CA MET A 1 -15.89 -2.65 -35.30
C MET A 1 -15.22 -3.29 -34.12
N THR A 2 -15.99 -3.54 -33.07
CA THR A 2 -15.44 -4.01 -31.80
C THR A 2 -14.91 -5.42 -31.97
N ASP A 3 -13.68 -5.69 -31.53
CA ASP A 3 -13.12 -7.04 -31.57
C ASP A 3 -13.88 -7.94 -30.59
N ARG A 4 -14.43 -9.06 -31.06
CA ARG A 4 -15.16 -10.03 -30.23
C ARG A 4 -14.31 -10.58 -29.07
N GLU A 5 -12.99 -10.61 -29.25
CA GLU A 5 -12.02 -10.98 -28.23
C GLU A 5 -12.07 -10.03 -27.02
N LYS A 6 -12.15 -8.71 -27.24
CA LYS A 6 -12.23 -7.71 -26.17
C LYS A 6 -13.53 -7.85 -25.37
N ILE A 7 -14.63 -8.19 -26.05
CA ILE A 7 -15.93 -8.46 -25.42
C ILE A 7 -15.85 -9.73 -24.54
N SER A 8 -15.18 -10.78 -25.01
CA SER A 8 -14.95 -12.00 -24.22
C SER A 8 -14.06 -11.74 -23.01
N ALA A 9 -12.94 -11.04 -23.19
CA ALA A 9 -12.04 -10.66 -22.11
C ALA A 9 -12.73 -9.79 -21.04
N LEU A 10 -13.64 -8.90 -21.47
CA LEU A 10 -14.48 -8.11 -20.56
C LEU A 10 -15.46 -8.99 -19.77
N LEU A 11 -16.11 -9.95 -20.42
CA LEU A 11 -17.08 -10.86 -19.77
C LEU A 11 -16.41 -11.78 -18.74
N ASP A 12 -15.19 -12.22 -19.02
CA ASP A 12 -14.37 -13.04 -18.12
C ASP A 12 -13.66 -12.21 -17.04
N GLY A 13 -13.66 -10.88 -17.16
CA GLY A 13 -13.03 -9.97 -16.20
C GLY A 13 -11.51 -9.89 -16.32
N GLU A 14 -10.93 -10.38 -17.42
CA GLU A 14 -9.49 -10.28 -17.71
C GLU A 14 -9.08 -8.86 -18.07
N LEU A 15 -9.94 -8.15 -18.84
CA LEU A 15 -9.68 -6.80 -19.31
C LEU A 15 -10.91 -5.91 -19.10
N VAL A 16 -10.84 -5.01 -18.13
CA VAL A 16 -11.90 -4.03 -17.85
C VAL A 16 -11.43 -2.66 -18.33
N ASP A 17 -11.72 -2.34 -19.60
CA ASP A 17 -11.46 -1.05 -20.21
C ASP A 17 -12.77 -0.31 -20.48
N THR A 18 -12.86 0.93 -19.97
CA THR A 18 -14.02 1.81 -20.16
C THR A 18 -14.22 2.18 -21.63
N ALA A 19 -13.16 2.18 -22.44
CA ALA A 19 -13.27 2.42 -23.87
C ALA A 19 -14.06 1.31 -24.59
N VAL A 20 -13.85 0.05 -24.20
CA VAL A 20 -14.56 -1.11 -24.78
C VAL A 20 -16.05 -1.05 -24.43
N ILE A 21 -16.40 -0.67 -23.20
CA ILE A 21 -17.80 -0.50 -22.77
C ILE A 21 -18.49 0.57 -23.63
N HIS A 22 -17.83 1.70 -23.85
CA HIS A 22 -18.34 2.77 -24.71
C HIS A 22 -18.44 2.40 -26.19
N GLU A 23 -17.62 1.46 -26.68
CA GLU A 23 -17.74 0.92 -28.03
C GLU A 23 -18.94 -0.02 -28.13
N ILE A 24 -19.14 -0.90 -27.14
CA ILE A 24 -20.30 -1.80 -27.06
C ILE A 24 -21.61 -1.01 -27.00
N GLU A 25 -21.66 0.09 -26.24
CA GLU A 25 -22.84 0.95 -26.13
C GLU A 25 -23.30 1.51 -27.49
N ARG A 26 -22.37 1.79 -28.42
CA ARG A 26 -22.66 2.43 -29.71
C ARG A 26 -22.86 1.46 -30.87
N ASP A 27 -22.46 0.19 -30.73
CA ASP A 27 -22.44 -0.79 -31.81
C ASP A 27 -23.41 -1.94 -31.53
N ASP A 28 -24.51 -2.00 -32.29
CA ASP A 28 -25.55 -3.04 -32.19
C ASP A 28 -24.96 -4.46 -32.36
N ASN A 29 -23.94 -4.64 -33.20
CA ASN A 29 -23.31 -5.95 -33.38
C ASN A 29 -22.55 -6.39 -32.13
N ALA A 30 -21.90 -5.44 -31.46
CA ALA A 30 -21.18 -5.67 -30.22
C ALA A 30 -22.15 -6.00 -29.07
N GLN A 31 -23.29 -5.32 -28.98
CA GLN A 31 -24.36 -5.66 -28.02
C GLN A 31 -24.90 -7.06 -28.24
N GLN A 32 -25.15 -7.45 -29.50
CA GLN A 32 -25.60 -8.80 -29.82
C GLN A 32 -24.55 -9.87 -29.49
N ALA A 33 -23.26 -9.57 -29.73
CA ALA A 33 -22.17 -10.46 -29.36
C ALA A 33 -22.07 -10.65 -27.84
N TRP A 34 -22.19 -9.56 -27.07
CA TRP A 34 -22.23 -9.58 -25.61
C TRP A 34 -23.38 -10.46 -25.09
N GLY A 35 -24.59 -10.25 -25.58
CA GLY A 35 -25.77 -11.05 -25.18
C GLY A 35 -25.65 -12.52 -25.57
N SER A 36 -25.03 -12.82 -26.71
CA SER A 36 -24.78 -14.21 -27.13
C SER A 36 -23.78 -14.90 -26.20
N PHE A 37 -22.68 -14.22 -25.84
CA PHE A 37 -21.67 -14.79 -24.94
C PHE A 37 -22.19 -14.96 -23.52
N SER A 38 -22.97 -14.01 -22.98
CA SER A 38 -23.59 -14.17 -21.66
C SER A 38 -24.56 -15.36 -21.64
N THR A 39 -25.39 -15.50 -22.68
CA THR A 39 -26.31 -16.65 -22.79
C THR A 39 -25.55 -17.98 -22.83
N ILE A 40 -24.50 -18.09 -23.64
CA ILE A 40 -23.68 -19.30 -23.72
C ILE A 40 -23.08 -19.63 -22.35
N ARG A 41 -22.57 -18.62 -21.64
CA ARG A 41 -22.00 -18.75 -20.29
C ARG A 41 -23.03 -19.30 -19.30
N ASP A 42 -24.24 -18.78 -19.31
CA ASP A 42 -25.32 -19.20 -18.39
C ASP A 42 -25.78 -20.64 -18.70
N VAL A 43 -25.86 -20.99 -20.00
CA VAL A 43 -26.13 -22.37 -20.44
C VAL A 43 -25.04 -23.33 -19.97
N MET A 44 -23.76 -22.96 -20.11
CA MET A 44 -22.63 -23.78 -19.67
C MET A 44 -22.61 -24.00 -18.15
N ARG A 45 -23.12 -23.05 -17.36
CA ARG A 45 -23.26 -23.18 -15.90
C ARG A 45 -24.50 -23.95 -15.46
N GLY A 46 -25.41 -24.27 -16.38
CA GLY A 46 -26.71 -24.85 -16.04
C GLY A 46 -27.67 -23.84 -15.40
N GLU A 47 -27.40 -22.54 -15.55
CA GLU A 47 -28.22 -21.43 -15.04
C GLU A 47 -29.20 -20.91 -16.10
N ALA A 48 -29.37 -21.63 -17.21
CA ALA A 48 -30.27 -21.23 -18.28
C ALA A 48 -31.72 -21.15 -17.76
N PRO A 49 -32.42 -20.03 -18.03
CA PRO A 49 -33.79 -19.86 -17.57
C PRO A 49 -34.72 -20.87 -18.26
N SER A 50 -35.71 -21.37 -17.52
CA SER A 50 -36.71 -22.31 -18.03
C SER A 50 -37.59 -21.68 -19.12
N SER A 51 -37.70 -20.35 -19.13
CA SER A 51 -38.34 -19.56 -20.17
C SER A 51 -37.35 -18.53 -20.72
N LEU A 52 -37.06 -18.60 -22.01
CA LEU A 52 -36.21 -17.66 -22.73
C LEU A 52 -36.97 -16.34 -22.96
N GLN A 53 -36.94 -15.44 -21.97
CA GLN A 53 -37.45 -14.08 -22.12
C GLN A 53 -36.31 -13.18 -22.61
N TRP A 54 -36.22 -12.99 -23.92
CA TRP A 54 -35.13 -12.25 -24.55
C TRP A 54 -35.20 -10.73 -24.39
N ASN A 55 -36.33 -10.20 -23.90
CA ASN A 55 -36.60 -8.77 -23.81
C ASN A 55 -36.47 -8.21 -22.38
N ILE A 56 -35.87 -8.96 -21.44
CA ILE A 56 -35.73 -8.49 -20.05
C ILE A 56 -34.90 -7.21 -20.00
N ALA A 57 -33.76 -7.19 -20.72
CA ALA A 57 -32.88 -6.03 -20.77
C ALA A 57 -33.62 -4.78 -21.31
N ASP A 58 -34.39 -4.93 -22.39
CA ASP A 58 -35.17 -3.83 -22.99
C ASP A 58 -36.29 -3.34 -22.07
N SER A 59 -36.97 -4.27 -21.39
CA SER A 59 -38.02 -3.95 -20.42
C SER A 59 -37.46 -3.17 -19.22
N VAL A 60 -36.30 -3.59 -18.72
CA VAL A 60 -35.61 -2.91 -17.62
C VAL A 60 -35.11 -1.53 -18.07
N ALA A 61 -34.52 -1.43 -19.27
CA ALA A 61 -34.09 -0.15 -19.83
C ALA A 61 -35.28 0.83 -19.98
N SER A 62 -36.41 0.34 -20.50
CA SER A 62 -37.63 1.14 -20.63
C SER A 62 -38.21 1.56 -19.27
N ALA A 63 -38.15 0.67 -18.28
CA ALA A 63 -38.59 0.97 -16.93
C ALA A 63 -37.69 2.04 -16.29
N LEU A 64 -36.36 1.95 -16.46
CA LEU A 64 -35.39 2.93 -15.97
C LEU A 64 -35.56 4.30 -16.64
N GLU A 65 -35.85 4.36 -17.94
CA GLU A 65 -36.15 5.62 -18.63
C GLU A 65 -37.46 6.26 -18.14
N ALA A 66 -38.43 5.44 -17.73
CA ALA A 66 -39.69 5.90 -17.17
C ALA A 66 -39.59 6.30 -15.68
N GLU A 67 -38.45 6.02 -15.03
CA GLU A 67 -38.24 6.46 -13.65
C GLU A 67 -38.11 7.99 -13.61
N PRO A 68 -38.91 8.67 -12.77
CA PRO A 68 -38.74 10.11 -12.58
C PRO A 68 -37.34 10.35 -12.03
N ALA A 69 -36.58 11.25 -12.68
CA ALA A 69 -35.29 11.67 -12.16
C ALA A 69 -35.49 12.18 -10.73
N TYR A 70 -35.00 11.43 -9.75
CA TYR A 70 -34.96 11.87 -8.36
C TYR A 70 -33.98 13.05 -8.26
N GLN A 71 -34.43 14.25 -8.64
CA GLN A 71 -33.85 15.49 -8.17
C GLN A 71 -34.11 15.50 -6.67
N GLY A 72 -33.04 15.36 -5.88
CA GLY A 72 -33.05 15.10 -4.45
C GLY A 72 -33.64 16.22 -3.58
N ASP A 73 -34.91 16.56 -3.79
CA ASP A 73 -35.69 17.43 -2.91
C ASP A 73 -36.49 16.63 -1.87
N HIS A 74 -36.66 15.31 -2.07
CA HIS A 74 -37.16 14.41 -1.04
C HIS A 74 -35.99 13.76 -0.29
N LEU A 75 -35.29 14.59 0.47
CA LEU A 75 -34.63 14.13 1.68
C LEU A 75 -35.72 13.82 2.72
N ASP A 76 -36.47 12.74 2.50
CA ASP A 76 -37.01 12.01 3.63
C ASP A 76 -35.77 11.63 4.46
N ASN A 77 -35.64 12.28 5.62
CA ASN A 77 -34.53 12.19 6.57
C ASN A 77 -34.35 10.78 7.18
N ASN A 78 -34.83 9.74 6.50
CA ASN A 78 -34.80 8.36 6.89
C ASN A 78 -34.02 7.48 5.89
N VAL A 79 -33.12 8.07 5.10
CA VAL A 79 -32.02 7.30 4.50
C VAL A 79 -30.92 7.24 5.55
N LEU A 80 -30.95 6.21 6.39
CA LEU A 80 -29.76 5.84 7.16
C LEU A 80 -28.65 5.58 6.13
N PRO A 81 -27.55 6.35 6.12
CA PRO A 81 -26.47 6.07 5.19
C PRO A 81 -25.96 4.66 5.49
N MET A 82 -26.15 3.74 4.56
CA MET A 82 -25.57 2.39 4.58
C MET A 82 -24.07 2.44 4.25
N HIS A 83 -23.39 3.43 4.80
CA HIS A 83 -21.95 3.51 4.91
C HIS A 83 -21.69 3.62 6.40
N GLU A 84 -21.61 2.46 7.07
CA GLU A 84 -21.03 2.42 8.39
C GLU A 84 -19.62 3.00 8.26
N ALA A 85 -19.44 4.21 8.80
CA ALA A 85 -18.20 4.95 8.68
C ALA A 85 -17.09 4.06 9.25
N GLN A 86 -16.24 3.53 8.35
CA GLN A 86 -15.14 2.66 8.71
C GLN A 86 -14.40 3.31 9.89
N PRO A 87 -14.32 2.66 11.07
CA PRO A 87 -13.83 3.32 12.25
C PRO A 87 -12.39 3.72 11.99
N ARG A 88 -12.14 5.04 11.91
CA ARG A 88 -10.78 5.57 11.84
C ARG A 88 -9.95 4.89 12.94
N PRO A 89 -8.71 4.45 12.66
CA PRO A 89 -7.92 3.63 13.58
C PRO A 89 -7.76 4.24 14.98
N GLU A 90 -7.91 5.56 15.09
CA GLU A 90 -7.91 6.31 16.35
C GLU A 90 -9.09 5.97 17.27
N LYS A 91 -10.29 5.70 16.73
CA LYS A 91 -11.48 5.34 17.52
C LYS A 91 -11.38 3.90 18.04
N ALA A 92 -10.87 2.97 17.22
CA ALA A 92 -10.63 1.58 17.63
C ALA A 92 -9.54 1.47 18.72
N ARG A 93 -8.51 2.32 18.66
CA ARG A 93 -7.45 2.38 19.68
C ARG A 93 -7.93 2.83 21.06
N ARG A 94 -9.06 3.54 21.16
CA ARG A 94 -9.58 4.07 22.44
C ARG A 94 -10.04 2.97 23.41
N HIS A 95 -10.39 1.80 22.88
CA HIS A 95 -10.89 0.67 23.67
C HIS A 95 -9.80 -0.32 24.11
N LEU A 96 -8.54 -0.11 23.69
CA LEU A 96 -7.44 -1.01 24.04
C LEU A 96 -6.58 -0.39 25.16
N PRO A 97 -6.29 -1.14 26.23
CA PRO A 97 -5.46 -0.63 27.30
C PRO A 97 -4.00 -0.50 26.83
N GLY A 98 -3.32 0.58 27.21
CA GLY A 98 -1.99 0.95 26.68
C GLY A 98 -0.89 -0.11 26.86
N TRP A 99 -1.03 -1.03 27.83
CA TRP A 99 -0.09 -2.14 28.02
C TRP A 99 -0.12 -3.16 26.87
N LEU A 100 -1.22 -3.25 26.11
CA LEU A 100 -1.33 -4.17 24.97
C LEU A 100 -0.42 -3.77 23.80
N GLN A 101 -0.16 -2.47 23.62
CA GLN A 101 0.75 -1.98 22.57
C GLN A 101 2.20 -2.44 22.82
N GLN A 102 2.61 -2.52 24.09
CA GLN A 102 3.93 -3.01 24.48
C GLN A 102 4.06 -4.50 24.20
N LEU A 103 2.99 -5.29 24.40
CA LEU A 103 2.97 -6.71 24.01
C LEU A 103 3.10 -6.90 22.51
N THR A 104 2.49 -6.06 21.68
CA THR A 104 2.61 -6.19 20.23
C THR A 104 4.05 -5.96 19.75
N GLN A 105 4.76 -4.98 20.32
CA GLN A 105 6.16 -4.73 19.98
C GLN A 105 7.08 -5.88 20.40
N VAL A 106 6.91 -6.38 21.63
CA VAL A 106 7.67 -7.54 22.12
C VAL A 106 7.34 -8.80 21.32
N SER A 107 6.08 -8.99 20.92
CA SER A 107 5.64 -10.14 20.14
C SER A 107 6.29 -10.18 18.76
N VAL A 108 6.37 -9.05 18.04
CA VAL A 108 7.00 -9.02 16.71
C VAL A 108 8.48 -9.37 16.81
N ALA A 109 9.21 -8.78 17.76
CA ALA A 109 10.62 -9.08 17.98
C ALA A 109 10.82 -10.55 18.37
N ALA A 110 10.02 -11.08 19.31
CA ALA A 110 10.08 -12.47 19.75
C ALA A 110 9.75 -13.46 18.63
N CYS A 111 8.75 -13.18 17.79
CA CYS A 111 8.39 -14.03 16.65
C CYS A 111 9.51 -14.08 15.60
N VAL A 112 10.12 -12.94 15.28
CA VAL A 112 11.26 -12.90 14.35
C VAL A 112 12.46 -13.65 14.94
N SER A 113 12.78 -13.46 16.22
CA SER A 113 13.85 -14.20 16.89
C SER A 113 13.58 -15.70 16.95
N LEU A 114 12.34 -16.12 17.24
CA LEU A 114 11.95 -17.52 17.25
C LEU A 114 12.03 -18.13 15.85
N ALA A 115 11.57 -17.44 14.82
CA ALA A 115 11.69 -17.89 13.43
C ALA A 115 13.15 -18.05 13.00
N VAL A 116 14.04 -17.15 13.42
CA VAL A 116 15.49 -17.26 13.16
C VAL A 116 16.09 -18.45 13.91
N ILE A 117 15.76 -18.64 15.19
CA ILE A 117 16.30 -19.74 16.00
C ILE A 117 15.81 -21.09 15.50
N VAL A 118 14.50 -21.23 15.23
CA VAL A 118 13.90 -22.46 14.68
C VAL A 118 14.40 -22.71 13.27
N GLY A 119 14.50 -21.66 12.44
CA GLY A 119 15.04 -21.76 11.09
C GLY A 119 16.49 -22.24 11.08
N VAL A 120 17.35 -21.74 11.97
CA VAL A 120 18.76 -22.18 12.08
C VAL A 120 18.85 -23.62 12.60
N GLN A 121 17.98 -24.05 13.52
CA GLN A 121 17.97 -25.44 14.00
C GLN A 121 17.43 -26.42 12.96
N GLN A 122 16.35 -26.09 12.24
CA GLN A 122 15.84 -26.92 11.14
C GLN A 122 16.80 -26.98 9.94
N TYR A 123 17.49 -25.87 9.66
CA TYR A 123 18.49 -25.81 8.59
C TYR A 123 19.75 -26.65 8.92
N ASN A 124 20.26 -26.60 10.16
CA ASN A 124 21.44 -27.39 10.56
C ASN A 124 21.14 -28.85 10.93
N GLN A 125 19.91 -29.21 11.30
CA GLN A 125 19.56 -30.60 11.64
C GLN A 125 19.41 -31.51 10.41
N SER A 126 19.27 -30.92 9.22
CA SER A 126 19.22 -31.66 7.95
C SER A 126 20.57 -32.25 7.53
N ASP A 127 21.68 -31.85 8.17
CA ASP A 127 23.04 -32.32 7.90
C ASP A 127 23.67 -33.02 9.14
N ALA A 128 22.89 -33.76 9.92
CA ALA A 128 23.37 -34.58 11.04
C ALA A 128 24.14 -35.85 10.61
N SER A 129 24.93 -35.76 9.53
CA SER A 129 25.82 -36.83 9.08
C SER A 129 27.13 -36.29 8.52
N SER A 130 27.91 -35.56 9.33
CA SER A 130 29.37 -35.55 9.16
C SER A 130 30.10 -35.01 10.42
N PRO A 131 31.09 -35.72 10.97
CA PRO A 131 31.77 -35.32 12.20
C PRO A 131 33.07 -34.57 11.89
N VAL A 132 33.09 -33.24 12.01
CA VAL A 132 34.31 -32.50 12.37
C VAL A 132 33.91 -31.34 13.28
N ALA A 133 34.04 -31.56 14.58
CA ALA A 133 34.19 -30.49 15.54
C ALA A 133 35.59 -29.89 15.37
N SER A 134 35.70 -28.61 15.00
CA SER A 134 36.82 -27.75 15.39
C SER A 134 36.52 -26.28 15.09
N THR A 135 36.49 -25.51 16.18
CA THR A 135 36.94 -24.11 16.27
C THR A 135 36.12 -22.97 15.62
N GLN A 136 35.64 -22.10 16.52
CA GLN A 136 35.72 -20.63 16.43
C GLN A 136 34.88 -19.91 15.37
N THR A 137 33.79 -19.31 15.86
CA THR A 137 33.57 -17.85 15.84
C THR A 137 34.08 -17.05 14.64
N GLN A 138 33.58 -17.28 13.42
CA GLN A 138 33.60 -16.26 12.37
C GLN A 138 32.33 -16.34 11.50
N PRO A 139 31.59 -15.22 11.30
CA PRO A 139 30.56 -15.18 10.28
C PRO A 139 31.20 -15.28 8.89
N PRO A 140 30.55 -15.94 7.91
CA PRO A 140 31.11 -16.14 6.58
C PRO A 140 31.39 -14.80 5.90
N VAL A 141 32.64 -14.62 5.46
CA VAL A 141 33.08 -13.52 4.61
C VAL A 141 32.41 -13.66 3.26
N LEU A 142 31.59 -12.66 2.90
CA LEU A 142 31.07 -12.49 1.55
C LEU A 142 32.23 -12.15 0.62
N GLU A 143 32.64 -13.10 -0.22
CA GLU A 143 33.51 -12.81 -1.35
C GLU A 143 32.71 -12.13 -2.47
N THR A 144 32.84 -10.80 -2.58
CA THR A 144 32.33 -10.06 -3.73
C THR A 144 33.49 -9.74 -4.66
N ILE A 145 33.50 -10.36 -5.83
CA ILE A 145 34.35 -9.96 -6.95
C ILE A 145 33.85 -8.58 -7.42
N PRO A 146 34.66 -7.50 -7.39
CA PRO A 146 34.21 -6.20 -7.84
C PRO A 146 34.19 -6.16 -9.37
N PHE A 147 32.99 -6.14 -9.96
CA PHE A 147 32.83 -5.79 -11.36
C PHE A 147 33.23 -4.33 -11.56
N ALA A 148 34.15 -4.11 -12.48
CA ALA A 148 34.77 -2.83 -12.79
C ALA A 148 33.74 -1.73 -13.11
N GLY A 149 33.78 -0.66 -12.34
CA GLY A 149 33.01 0.56 -12.59
C GLY A 149 33.58 1.68 -11.73
N ALA A 150 34.32 2.61 -12.36
CA ALA A 150 34.95 3.74 -11.71
C ALA A 150 33.90 4.64 -11.04
N ALA A 151 33.98 4.78 -9.72
CA ALA A 151 33.43 5.90 -8.99
C ALA A 151 34.45 6.32 -7.94
N GLU A 152 34.73 7.62 -7.94
CA GLU A 152 35.85 8.25 -7.27
C GLU A 152 35.80 8.06 -5.75
N PRO A 153 36.96 7.80 -5.10
CA PRO A 153 37.01 7.60 -3.66
C PRO A 153 36.76 8.91 -2.93
N VAL A 154 35.55 9.08 -2.40
CA VAL A 154 35.29 10.03 -1.32
C VAL A 154 35.99 9.48 -0.09
N SER A 155 36.90 10.28 0.47
CA SER A 155 37.77 9.98 1.61
C SER A 155 36.98 9.59 2.87
N LEU A 156 36.52 8.34 2.93
CA LEU A 156 36.24 7.65 4.18
C LEU A 156 37.57 7.10 4.65
N SER A 157 38.25 7.86 5.51
CA SER A 157 39.36 7.34 6.32
C SER A 157 38.82 6.17 7.13
N ARG A 158 39.01 4.96 6.58
CA ARG A 158 38.85 3.71 7.29
C ARG A 158 40.12 3.50 8.10
N ASP A 159 40.34 4.36 9.08
CA ASP A 159 41.38 4.14 10.09
C ASP A 159 40.74 3.50 11.33
N ASP A 160 41.31 2.35 11.67
CA ASP A 160 41.43 1.74 12.99
C ASP A 160 40.17 1.24 13.71
N LEU A 161 39.72 0.06 13.28
CA LEU A 161 38.94 -0.87 14.10
C LEU A 161 39.74 -1.49 15.27
N ARG A 162 40.83 -0.87 15.76
CA ARG A 162 41.66 -1.48 16.83
C ARG A 162 42.50 -0.55 17.70
N ALA A 163 42.12 0.72 17.86
CA ALA A 163 42.71 1.61 18.86
C ALA A 163 41.66 1.99 19.92
N THR A 164 41.99 1.85 21.20
CA THR A 164 41.22 2.48 22.27
C THR A 164 41.34 4.00 22.09
N PRO A 165 40.25 4.74 21.86
CA PRO A 165 40.33 6.17 21.59
C PRO A 165 40.99 6.87 22.79
N SER A 166 41.98 7.71 22.51
CA SER A 166 42.64 8.51 23.53
C SER A 166 41.62 9.46 24.19
N GLU A 167 41.86 9.83 25.44
CA GLU A 167 40.95 10.73 26.19
C GLU A 167 40.76 12.08 25.47
N ALA A 168 41.78 12.55 24.76
CA ALA A 168 41.74 13.75 23.93
C ALA A 168 40.77 13.62 22.74
N GLU A 169 40.80 12.49 22.03
CA GLU A 169 39.89 12.20 20.92
C GLU A 169 38.43 12.08 21.40
N LEU A 170 38.22 11.49 22.58
CA LEU A 170 36.90 11.41 23.21
C LEU A 170 36.36 12.81 23.57
N MET A 171 37.20 13.71 24.06
CA MET A 171 36.79 15.10 24.33
C MET A 171 36.46 15.85 23.03
N GLU A 172 37.23 15.64 21.97
CA GLU A 172 36.97 16.26 20.67
C GLU A 172 35.69 15.72 20.02
N GLN A 173 35.45 14.41 20.12
CA GLN A 173 34.20 13.78 19.70
C GLN A 173 33.01 14.35 20.48
N ARG A 174 33.12 14.50 21.81
CA ARG A 174 32.07 15.12 22.64
C ARG A 174 31.82 16.57 22.25
N ARG A 175 32.88 17.33 21.96
CA ARG A 175 32.77 18.72 21.50
C ARG A 175 32.04 18.81 20.16
N ARG A 176 32.38 17.91 19.22
CA ARG A 176 31.74 17.83 17.90
C ARG A 176 30.27 17.44 18.01
N VAL A 177 29.93 16.45 18.83
CA VAL A 177 28.55 16.04 19.08
C VAL A 177 27.75 17.18 19.72
N ASN A 178 28.32 17.89 20.70
CA ASN A 178 27.63 19.02 21.33
C ASN A 178 27.35 20.15 20.33
N ALA A 179 28.28 20.43 19.41
CA ALA A 179 28.09 21.42 18.36
C ALA A 179 26.99 20.99 17.36
N MET A 180 26.98 19.72 16.94
CA MET A 180 25.92 19.18 16.07
C MET A 180 24.54 19.25 16.73
N LEU A 181 24.45 18.93 18.02
CA LEU A 181 23.17 18.96 18.74
C LEU A 181 22.59 20.38 18.79
N LYS A 182 23.44 21.39 19.06
CA LYS A 182 23.06 22.80 19.08
C LYS A 182 22.61 23.29 17.70
N ASP A 183 23.29 22.87 16.64
CA ASP A 183 22.92 23.23 15.27
C ASP A 183 21.57 22.59 14.88
N TYR A 184 21.34 21.33 15.27
CA TYR A 184 20.08 20.64 15.03
C TYR A 184 18.89 21.33 15.72
N GLU A 185 19.06 21.77 16.98
CA GLU A 185 18.03 22.56 17.67
C GLU A 185 17.74 23.90 16.97
N LEU A 186 18.77 24.55 16.43
CA LEU A 186 18.60 25.79 15.66
C LEU A 186 17.82 25.53 14.37
N GLN A 187 18.14 24.47 13.64
CA GLN A 187 17.43 24.09 12.42
C GLN A 187 15.95 23.79 12.70
N LEU A 188 15.65 23.11 13.82
CA LEU A 188 14.28 22.87 14.27
C LEU A 188 13.52 24.17 14.55
N ARG A 189 14.15 25.15 15.20
CA ARG A 189 13.55 26.46 15.45
C ARG A 189 13.31 27.23 14.15
N LEU A 190 14.31 27.30 13.27
CA LEU A 190 14.17 27.98 11.98
C LEU A 190 13.10 27.34 11.10
N ASN A 191 13.01 26.01 11.07
CA ASN A 191 11.98 25.30 10.32
C ASN A 191 10.58 25.54 10.94
N LYS A 192 10.47 25.50 12.26
CA LYS A 192 9.23 25.86 12.97
C LYS A 192 8.80 27.29 12.68
N ASP A 193 9.71 28.26 12.72
CA ASP A 193 9.44 29.67 12.44
C ASP A 193 9.05 29.90 10.97
N ARG A 194 9.66 29.16 10.03
CA ARG A 194 9.25 29.18 8.61
C ARG A 194 7.85 28.62 8.41
N LEU A 195 7.52 27.51 9.06
CA LEU A 195 6.18 26.90 9.01
C LEU A 195 5.12 27.83 9.62
N SER A 196 5.41 28.49 10.76
CA SER A 196 4.48 29.46 11.35
C SER A 196 4.28 30.70 10.49
N ASN A 197 5.35 31.24 9.88
CA ASN A 197 5.22 32.41 9.00
C ASN A 197 4.45 32.12 7.70
N HIS A 198 4.41 30.86 7.25
CA HIS A 198 3.61 30.47 6.08
C HIS A 198 2.11 30.33 6.40
N GLN A 199 1.73 30.18 7.68
CA GLN A 199 0.33 30.09 8.10
C GLN A 199 -0.33 31.48 8.27
N THR A 200 0.45 32.54 8.52
CA THR A 200 -0.04 33.93 8.64
C THR A 200 -0.18 34.68 7.31
N MET A 201 0.21 34.09 6.18
CA MET A 201 0.09 34.69 4.83
C MET A 201 -0.94 33.98 3.93
N ALA A 202 -2.02 33.43 4.50
CA ALA A 202 -3.21 33.10 3.72
C ALA A 202 -4.08 34.36 3.56
N PRO A 203 -4.33 34.87 2.34
CA PRO A 203 -5.15 36.06 2.16
C PRO A 203 -6.61 35.75 2.49
N SER A 204 -7.14 36.41 3.51
CA SER A 204 -8.58 36.51 3.75
C SER A 204 -9.23 37.27 2.59
N THR A 205 -9.87 36.56 1.67
CA THR A 205 -10.78 37.14 0.68
C THR A 205 -12.01 37.67 1.40
N SER A 206 -11.96 38.95 1.79
CA SER A 206 -13.09 39.69 2.33
C SER A 206 -14.09 39.93 1.20
N SER A 207 -15.18 39.16 1.18
CA SER A 207 -16.34 39.40 0.33
C SER A 207 -17.11 40.59 0.91
N ASN A 208 -17.08 41.73 0.22
CA ASN A 208 -17.85 42.93 0.56
C ASN A 208 -18.87 43.15 -0.57
N ASN A 209 -20.14 42.82 -0.33
CA ASN A 209 -21.27 43.19 -1.17
C ASN A 209 -22.03 44.31 -0.45
N GLN A 210 -21.92 45.52 -0.99
CA GLN A 210 -22.96 46.55 -0.95
C GLN A 210 -23.33 46.87 -2.40
#